data_AF-A0A9P0PYZ6-F1
#
_entry.id   AF-A0A9P0PYZ6-F1
#
_cell.length_a   1.000
_cell.length_b   1.000
_cell.length_c   1.000
_cell.angle_alpha   90.00
_cell.angle_beta   90.00
_cell.angle_gamma   90.00
#
_symmetry.space_group_name_H-M   'P 1'
#
loop_
_entity.id
_entity.type
_entity.pdbx_description
1 polymer ?
#
loop_
_entity_poly.entity_id
_entity_poly.type
_entity_poly.pdbx_seq_one_letter_code
_entity_poly.pdbx_strand_id
1 'polypeptide(L)'
;MANCNSVSSPRAIYTTNCTVKDEILCLGNRKFKKNVHCNWTGGYRWSTALALSITLGGFGADRFYLGHWQEGIGKLFSFGGMGVWTIIDVILISLHYLGPADGSLYI
;
A
#
# COMPACT_ATOMS: atom_id res chain seq x y z
N MET A 1 -11.35 -14.97 6.29
CA MET A 1 -10.28 -14.00 6.60
C MET A 1 -9.80 -13.36 5.30
N ALA A 2 -10.21 -12.13 4.97
CA ALA A 2 -9.66 -11.28 3.88
C ALA A 2 -10.44 -9.94 3.75
N ASN A 3 -10.54 -9.14 4.82
CA ASN A 3 -11.33 -7.89 4.76
C ASN A 3 -10.70 -6.75 5.59
N CYS A 4 -9.37 -6.71 5.63
CA CYS A 4 -8.59 -5.78 6.45
C CYS A 4 -7.87 -4.79 5.52
N ASN A 5 -8.58 -3.75 5.11
CA ASN A 5 -8.06 -2.67 4.27
C ASN A 5 -7.44 -1.58 5.17
N SER A 6 -6.12 -1.42 5.09
CA SER A 6 -5.35 -0.47 5.91
C SER A 6 -5.61 1.00 5.55
N VAL A 7 -6.08 1.23 4.31
CA VAL A 7 -6.31 2.56 3.71
C VAL A 7 -7.78 3.02 3.85
N SER A 8 -8.66 2.19 4.43
CA SER A 8 -10.06 2.58 4.68
C SER A 8 -10.17 3.82 5.56
N SER A 9 -11.14 4.69 5.27
CA SER A 9 -11.52 5.82 6.13
C SER A 9 -12.98 5.70 6.55
N PRO A 10 -13.29 5.42 7.84
CA PRO A 10 -12.37 5.25 8.96
C PRO A 10 -11.51 3.97 8.87
N ARG A 11 -10.33 3.97 9.50
CA ARG A 11 -9.40 2.83 9.51
C ARG A 11 -10.08 1.59 10.07
N ALA A 12 -9.99 0.47 9.35
CA ALA A 12 -10.52 -0.79 9.81
C ALA A 12 -9.85 -1.23 11.12
N ILE A 13 -10.65 -1.83 12.01
CA ILE A 13 -10.23 -2.31 13.32
C ILE A 13 -10.55 -3.79 13.39
N TYR A 14 -9.62 -4.58 13.91
CA TYR A 14 -9.84 -6.01 14.14
C TYR A 14 -9.46 -6.40 15.57
N THR A 15 -10.18 -7.38 16.10
CA THR A 15 -9.91 -7.92 17.43
C THR A 15 -8.82 -8.99 17.31
N THR A 16 -7.69 -8.76 17.98
CA THR A 16 -6.60 -9.73 18.05
C THR A 16 -6.34 -10.17 19.48
N ASN A 17 -5.76 -11.37 19.63
CA ASN A 17 -5.24 -11.82 20.92
C ASN A 17 -3.84 -11.23 21.10
N CYS A 18 -3.73 -10.19 21.92
CA CYS A 18 -2.46 -9.60 22.31
C CYS A 18 -1.86 -10.41 23.45
N THR A 19 -0.53 -10.52 23.45
CA THR A 19 0.23 -11.12 24.54
C THR A 19 1.15 -10.08 25.17
N VAL A 20 1.30 -10.15 26.48
CA VAL A 20 2.13 -9.23 27.26
C VAL A 20 3.61 -9.62 27.12
N LYS A 21 4.49 -8.64 26.83
CA LYS A 21 5.96 -8.83 26.74
C LYS A 21 6.52 -9.48 28.00
N ASP A 22 7.58 -10.28 27.88
CA ASP A 22 8.10 -11.09 28.98
C ASP A 22 8.63 -10.26 30.17
N GLU A 23 9.26 -9.11 29.88
CA GLU A 23 9.94 -8.24 30.85
C GLU A 23 8.99 -7.55 31.86
N ILE A 24 7.69 -7.54 31.61
CA ILE A 24 6.69 -6.92 32.49
C ILE A 24 6.01 -7.98 33.35
N LEU A 25 6.07 -7.78 34.68
CA LEU A 25 5.37 -8.59 35.66
C LEU A 25 3.86 -8.43 35.46
N CYS A 26 3.21 -9.52 35.08
CA CYS A 26 1.80 -9.55 34.75
C CYS A 26 1.06 -10.44 35.75
N LEU A 27 0.04 -9.92 36.43
CA LEU A 27 -0.81 -10.71 37.32
C LEU A 27 -1.96 -11.35 36.52
N GLY A 28 -2.08 -12.67 36.60
CA GLY A 28 -3.16 -13.42 35.92
C GLY A 28 -2.85 -13.81 34.46
N ASN A 29 -3.87 -13.82 33.60
CA ASN A 29 -3.75 -14.28 32.22
C ASN A 29 -3.03 -13.24 31.33
N ARG A 30 -1.92 -13.65 30.71
CA ARG A 30 -1.07 -12.80 29.85
C ARG A 30 -1.62 -12.57 28.44
N LYS A 31 -2.72 -13.24 28.07
CA LYS A 31 -3.37 -13.10 26.76
C LYS A 31 -4.69 -12.37 26.90
N PHE A 32 -4.89 -11.29 26.15
CA PHE A 32 -6.10 -10.48 26.18
C PHE A 32 -6.53 -10.05 24.78
N LYS A 33 -7.84 -9.90 24.58
CA LYS A 33 -8.40 -9.39 23.33
C LYS A 33 -8.28 -7.88 23.29
N LYS A 34 -7.70 -7.34 22.22
CA LYS A 34 -7.60 -5.90 21.98
C LYS A 34 -8.05 -5.59 20.57
N ASN A 35 -8.77 -4.47 20.44
CA ASN A 35 -9.10 -3.88 19.15
C ASN A 35 -7.90 -3.06 18.67
N VAL A 36 -7.31 -3.47 17.55
CA VAL A 36 -6.14 -2.82 16.95
C VAL A 36 -6.45 -2.46 15.50
N HIS A 37 -5.75 -1.43 15.00
CA HIS A 37 -5.90 -1.01 13.62
C HIS A 37 -5.35 -2.05 12.65
N CYS A 38 -6.05 -2.22 11.54
CA CYS A 38 -5.58 -2.98 10.38
C CYS A 38 -4.32 -2.34 9.80
N ASN A 39 -3.19 -3.05 9.91
CA ASN A 39 -1.95 -2.69 9.22
C ASN A 39 -1.49 -3.87 8.37
N TRP A 40 -2.23 -4.12 7.29
CA TRP A 40 -1.99 -5.19 6.33
C TRP A 40 -1.05 -4.73 5.21
N THR A 41 -0.02 -5.52 4.93
CA THR A 41 0.98 -5.32 3.86
C THR A 41 0.87 -6.43 2.81
N GLY A 42 0.87 -6.04 1.52
CA GLY A 42 0.68 -6.93 0.37
C GLY A 42 1.99 -7.28 -0.33
N GLY A 43 3.14 -6.93 0.26
CA GLY A 43 4.47 -7.12 -0.33
C GLY A 43 4.89 -6.03 -1.32
N TYR A 44 4.09 -4.98 -1.49
CA TYR A 44 4.42 -3.85 -2.36
C TYR A 44 5.50 -2.97 -1.72
N ARG A 45 6.69 -2.91 -2.34
CA ARG A 45 7.78 -2.00 -1.93
C ARG A 45 7.63 -0.63 -2.55
N TRP A 46 7.64 0.41 -1.73
CA TRP A 46 7.59 1.80 -2.20
C TRP A 46 8.76 2.14 -3.13
N SER A 47 9.97 1.73 -2.77
CA SER A 47 11.17 1.97 -3.59
C SER A 47 11.10 1.31 -4.97
N THR A 48 10.47 0.12 -5.06
CA THR A 48 10.29 -0.58 -6.34
C THR A 48 9.26 0.14 -7.21
N ALA A 49 8.15 0.60 -6.63
CA ALA A 49 7.15 1.41 -7.33
C ALA A 49 7.76 2.71 -7.89
N LEU A 50 8.60 3.39 -7.11
CA LEU A 50 9.33 4.57 -7.58
C LEU A 50 10.32 4.24 -8.71
N ALA A 51 11.12 3.18 -8.56
CA ALA A 51 12.08 2.78 -9.59
C ALA A 51 11.37 2.46 -10.91
N LEU A 52 10.23 1.74 -10.85
CA LEU A 52 9.38 1.44 -12.02
C LEU A 52 8.80 2.71 -12.64
N SER A 53 8.39 3.68 -11.82
CA SER A 53 7.86 4.96 -12.31
C SER A 53 8.93 5.81 -13.02
N ILE A 54 10.16 5.80 -12.53
CA ILE A 54 11.28 6.55 -13.13
C ILE A 54 11.75 5.88 -14.44
N THR A 55 11.86 4.56 -14.45
CA THR A 55 12.49 3.81 -15.58
C THR A 55 11.49 3.37 -16.64
N LEU A 56 10.24 3.06 -16.26
CA LEU A 56 9.18 2.57 -17.15
C LEU A 56 7.85 3.34 -16.99
N GLY A 57 7.84 4.52 -16.37
CA GLY A 57 6.61 5.29 -16.15
C GLY A 57 5.91 5.71 -17.43
N GLY A 58 6.64 5.87 -18.54
CA GLY A 58 6.06 6.22 -19.84
C GLY A 58 5.16 5.13 -20.40
N PHE A 59 5.42 3.88 -20.01
CA PHE A 59 4.61 2.70 -20.32
C PHE A 59 3.59 2.38 -19.22
N GLY A 60 3.55 3.15 -18.12
CA GLY A 60 2.65 2.95 -16.99
C GLY A 60 2.95 1.69 -16.17
N ALA A 61 4.19 1.20 -16.17
CA ALA A 61 4.57 -0.04 -15.47
C ALA A 61 4.35 0.03 -13.95
N ASP A 62 4.52 1.21 -13.34
CA ASP A 62 4.18 1.45 -11.94
C ASP A 62 2.68 1.20 -11.65
N ARG A 63 1.77 1.65 -12.53
CA ARG A 63 0.33 1.41 -12.37
C ARG A 63 -0.06 -0.05 -12.56
N PHE A 64 0.56 -0.75 -13.49
CA PHE A 64 0.38 -2.21 -13.61
C PHE A 64 0.89 -2.94 -12.36
N TYR A 65 2.00 -2.50 -11.77
CA TYR A 65 2.55 -3.08 -10.54
C TYR A 65 1.64 -2.83 -9.31
N LEU A 66 1.01 -1.66 -9.22
CA LEU A 66 0.08 -1.30 -8.13
C LEU A 66 -1.32 -1.92 -8.29
N GLY A 67 -1.61 -2.59 -9.41
CA GLY A 67 -2.92 -3.17 -9.72
C GLY A 67 -3.89 -2.24 -10.47
N HIS A 68 -3.48 -1.01 -10.79
CA HIS A 68 -4.24 -0.01 -11.54
C HIS A 68 -4.10 -0.20 -13.06
N TRP A 69 -4.39 -1.40 -13.57
CA TRP A 69 -4.14 -1.79 -14.97
C TRP A 69 -4.98 -0.99 -15.98
N GLN A 70 -6.20 -0.60 -15.62
CA GLN A 70 -7.11 0.14 -16.52
C GLN A 70 -6.55 1.52 -16.86
N GLU A 71 -6.01 2.23 -15.87
CA GLU A 71 -5.41 3.54 -16.11
C GLU A 71 -4.04 3.44 -16.80
N GLY A 72 -3.32 2.31 -16.61
CA GLY A 72 -2.09 2.01 -17.35
C GLY A 72 -2.31 1.85 -18.85
N ILE A 73 -3.40 1.18 -19.26
CA ILE A 73 -3.77 1.05 -20.68
C ILE A 73 -4.14 2.40 -21.30
N GLY A 74 -4.84 3.27 -20.55
CA GLY A 74 -5.17 4.62 -21.03
C GLY A 74 -3.94 5.45 -21.38
N LYS A 75 -2.87 5.34 -20.59
CA LYS A 75 -1.58 5.99 -20.87
C LYS A 75 -0.89 5.44 -22.12
N LEU A 76 -0.93 4.12 -22.31
CA LEU A 76 -0.34 3.46 -23.49
C LEU A 76 -1.02 3.89 -24.79
N PHE A 77 -2.36 3.98 -24.80
CA PHE A 77 -3.10 4.43 -25.98
C PHE A 77 -2.94 5.94 -26.27
N SER A 78 -2.68 6.77 -25.25
CA SER A 78 -2.30 8.18 -25.42
C SER A 78 -0.82 8.38 -25.81
N PHE A 79 -0.14 7.34 -26.33
CA PHE A 79 1.29 7.38 -26.69
C PHE A 79 2.21 7.76 -25.50
N GLY A 80 1.79 7.46 -24.27
CA GLY A 80 2.61 7.68 -23.07
C GLY A 80 3.02 9.14 -22.87
N GLY A 81 2.22 10.10 -23.35
CA GLY A 81 2.42 11.56 -23.24
C GLY A 81 3.83 12.03 -22.88
N MET A 82 4.79 11.88 -23.81
CA MET A 82 6.05 12.65 -23.90
C MET A 82 6.72 13.03 -22.56
N GLY A 83 6.81 12.09 -21.59
CA GLY A 83 7.44 12.31 -20.28
C GLY A 83 6.65 13.13 -19.24
N VAL A 84 5.51 13.73 -19.57
CA VAL A 84 4.71 14.49 -18.60
C VAL A 84 4.06 13.55 -17.58
N TRP A 85 3.52 12.42 -18.05
CA TRP A 85 2.92 11.42 -17.18
C TRP A 85 3.93 10.80 -16.21
N THR A 86 5.18 10.61 -16.64
CA THR A 86 6.22 10.06 -15.74
C THR A 86 6.52 11.00 -14.60
N ILE A 87 6.53 12.31 -14.85
CA ILE A 87 6.75 13.33 -13.81
C ILE A 87 5.58 13.33 -12.82
N ILE A 88 4.35 13.26 -13.32
CA ILE A 88 3.14 13.21 -12.49
C ILE A 88 3.17 11.97 -11.58
N ASP A 89 3.36 10.76 -12.12
CA ASP A 89 3.38 9.54 -11.28
C ASP A 89 4.53 9.52 -10.27
N VAL A 90 5.72 10.02 -10.64
CA VAL A 90 6.84 10.16 -9.68
C VAL A 90 6.44 11.06 -8.52
N ILE A 91 5.77 12.20 -8.77
CA ILE A 91 5.29 13.10 -7.71
C ILE A 91 4.21 12.41 -6.86
N LEU A 92 3.23 11.73 -7.46
CA LEU A 92 2.17 11.07 -6.70
C LEU A 92 2.66 9.92 -5.81
N ILE A 93 3.62 9.13 -6.30
CA ILE A 93 4.20 8.02 -5.54
C ILE A 93 5.15 8.55 -4.45
N SER A 94 5.94 9.59 -4.75
CA SER A 94 6.85 10.19 -3.76
C SER A 94 6.10 10.89 -2.62
N LEU A 95 4.95 11.51 -2.91
CA LEU A 95 4.05 12.06 -1.90
C LEU A 95 3.23 10.98 -1.14
N HIS A 96 3.43 9.69 -1.45
CA HIS A 96 2.67 8.59 -0.85
C HIS A 96 1.15 8.68 -1.10
N TYR A 97 0.72 9.49 -2.06
CA TYR A 97 -0.69 9.71 -2.37
C TYR A 97 -1.26 8.54 -3.19
N LEU A 98 -0.44 7.93 -4.05
CA LEU A 98 -0.78 6.72 -4.79
C LEU A 98 -0.38 5.48 -3.98
N GLY A 99 -1.37 4.69 -3.58
CA GLY A 99 -1.20 3.41 -2.89
C GLY A 99 -1.62 2.21 -3.75
N PRO A 100 -1.24 0.98 -3.35
CA PRO A 100 -1.66 -0.24 -4.04
C PRO A 100 -3.19 -0.36 -4.04
N ALA A 101 -3.75 -0.87 -5.13
CA ALA A 101 -5.20 -0.98 -5.34
C ALA A 101 -5.91 -1.82 -4.27
N ASP A 102 -5.20 -2.78 -3.66
CA ASP A 102 -5.71 -3.65 -2.59
C ASP A 102 -5.90 -2.93 -1.25
N GLY A 103 -5.58 -1.63 -1.13
CA GLY A 103 -5.71 -0.89 0.12
C GLY A 103 -4.74 -1.34 1.20
N SER A 104 -3.61 -1.89 0.77
CA SER A 104 -2.53 -2.38 1.62
C SER A 104 -1.47 -1.29 1.87
N LEU A 105 -0.71 -1.40 2.97
CA LEU A 105 0.43 -0.50 3.21
C LEU A 105 1.64 -0.95 2.39
N TYR A 106 2.47 0.03 2.00
CA TYR A 106 3.80 -0.25 1.47
C TYR A 106 4.70 -0.86 2.55
N ILE A 107 5.61 -1.74 2.12
CA ILE A 107 6.74 -2.23 2.92
C ILE A 107 8.01 -1.43 2.60
#